data_AF-A0A067PMP2-F1
#
_entry.id   AF-A0A067PMP2-F1
#
_cell.length_a   1.000
_cell.length_b   1.000
_cell.length_c   1.000
_cell.angle_alpha   90.00
_cell.angle_beta   90.00
_cell.angle_gamma   90.00
#
_symmetry.space_group_name_H-M   'P 1'
#
loop_
_entity.id
_entity.type
_entity.pdbx_description
1 polymer ?
#
loop_
_entity_poly.entity_id
_entity_poly.type
_entity_poly.pdbx_seq_one_letter_code
_entity_poly.pdbx_strand_id
1 'polypeptide(L)'
;MWLITGPFDGEVVGDTSFSKTKLLKTGRQYVIGRKEQLLIVNHKKISRDHVIFIVDSYSSEDVTNPPIAPKLKIHHCREKGNLSVTRGAELLPVEIGASLDLQDGDVVNLVTGVTVRWFGSVKWLRVCCFATSVRGRPSIPVDTCARLGEYLPFPLCINIVYSCYPDVTHHLTPAFSASALIATSLLSASHIVKPEWLDELLRLGELEVPTGSMKTTSLEHAFVLPAEAKFRPSFSPSLPPTMKVFKVWEPDEARLNFFHGYRFLFLGEKGREVNMELKDLVVRGGGEYEGFNIGNGRAKWHQTLVKGVNRIGADKKGLVPVASESALLTSIGKEKLDELVEETKS
;
A
#
# COMPACT_ATOMS: atom_id res chain seq x y z
N MET A 1 5.47 6.57 -4.04
CA MET A 1 6.85 7.10 -4.09
C MET A 1 7.56 6.69 -5.37
N TRP A 2 8.11 7.64 -6.12
CA TRP A 2 9.00 7.33 -7.25
C TRP A 2 10.42 7.11 -6.77
N LEU A 3 10.98 5.94 -7.10
CA LEU A 3 12.36 5.57 -6.78
C LEU A 3 13.15 5.46 -8.08
N ILE A 4 14.42 5.84 -8.02
CA ILE A 4 15.37 5.59 -9.11
C ILE A 4 16.59 4.85 -8.55
N THR A 5 16.98 3.78 -9.24
CA THR A 5 18.15 2.98 -8.88
C THR A 5 19.22 3.06 -9.96
N GLY A 6 20.44 3.41 -9.58
CA GLY A 6 21.57 3.49 -10.49
C GLY A 6 22.90 3.65 -9.75
N PRO A 7 24.03 3.75 -10.47
CA PRO A 7 25.35 3.91 -9.87
C PRO A 7 25.56 5.38 -9.41
N PHE A 8 24.73 5.83 -8.48
CA PHE A 8 24.75 7.21 -8.00
C PHE A 8 25.82 7.46 -6.94
N ASP A 9 26.46 8.62 -6.99
CA ASP A 9 27.44 9.08 -6.02
C ASP A 9 28.72 8.22 -5.95
N GLY A 10 29.09 7.57 -7.06
CA GLY A 10 30.30 6.74 -7.14
C GLY A 10 31.60 7.52 -7.02
N GLU A 11 32.51 7.03 -6.17
CA GLU A 11 33.82 7.65 -5.93
C GLU A 11 34.79 7.44 -7.11
N VAL A 12 34.74 6.25 -7.72
CA VAL A 12 35.63 5.87 -8.83
C VAL A 12 35.02 6.24 -10.17
N VAL A 13 35.74 7.05 -10.96
CA VAL A 13 35.28 7.48 -12.28
C VAL A 13 35.08 6.29 -13.21
N GLY A 14 33.85 6.11 -13.69
CA GLY A 14 33.49 5.06 -14.64
C GLY A 14 33.12 3.73 -13.98
N ASP A 15 33.19 3.61 -12.66
CA ASP A 15 32.68 2.44 -11.96
C ASP A 15 31.15 2.47 -11.91
N THR A 16 30.55 1.41 -12.42
CA THR A 16 29.10 1.21 -12.50
C THR A 16 28.69 -0.13 -11.90
N SER A 17 29.58 -0.76 -11.11
CA SER A 17 29.37 -2.07 -10.51
C SER A 17 28.47 -2.04 -9.26
N PHE A 18 28.28 -0.87 -8.67
CA PHE A 18 27.43 -0.66 -7.51
C PHE A 18 26.12 0.04 -7.89
N SER A 19 25.13 -0.03 -6.99
CA SER A 19 23.85 0.62 -7.17
C SER A 19 23.39 1.29 -5.88
N LYS A 20 22.76 2.45 -6.02
CA LYS A 20 22.11 3.20 -4.95
C LYS A 20 20.70 3.55 -5.39
N THR A 21 19.75 3.39 -4.50
CA THR A 21 18.35 3.80 -4.74
C THR A 21 18.12 5.15 -4.07
N LYS A 22 17.46 6.06 -4.79
CA LYS A 22 17.13 7.41 -4.32
C LYS A 22 15.65 7.68 -4.52
N LEU A 23 15.05 8.44 -3.60
CA LEU A 23 13.69 8.96 -3.74
C LEU A 23 13.65 10.17 -4.68
N LEU A 24 12.66 10.21 -5.56
CA LEU A 24 12.26 11.39 -6.32
C LEU A 24 10.96 11.94 -5.73
N LYS A 25 11.03 13.09 -5.06
CA LYS A 25 9.89 13.79 -4.47
C LYS A 25 9.11 14.55 -5.52
N THR A 26 7.81 14.68 -5.29
CA THR A 26 6.88 15.39 -6.17
C THR A 26 7.12 16.89 -6.20
N GLY A 27 6.80 17.51 -7.33
CA GLY A 27 7.01 18.94 -7.55
C GLY A 27 8.48 19.34 -7.71
N ARG A 28 9.42 18.39 -7.68
CA ARG A 28 10.87 18.63 -7.81
C ARG A 28 11.40 18.14 -9.14
N GLN A 29 12.42 18.83 -9.62
CA GLN A 29 13.22 18.42 -10.77
C GLN A 29 14.58 17.91 -10.30
N TYR A 30 15.04 16.81 -10.91
CA TYR A 30 16.29 16.16 -10.59
C TYR A 30 17.15 16.05 -11.84
N VAL A 31 18.17 16.90 -11.94
CA VAL A 31 19.17 16.84 -13.00
C VAL A 31 20.09 15.65 -12.74
N ILE A 32 20.27 14.77 -13.74
CA ILE A 32 21.38 13.82 -13.76
C ILE A 32 22.60 14.49 -14.37
N GLY A 33 23.73 14.34 -13.70
CA GLY A 33 25.00 14.90 -14.17
C GLY A 33 26.22 14.13 -13.70
N ARG A 34 27.38 14.43 -14.29
CA ARG A 34 28.64 13.80 -13.90
C ARG A 34 29.21 14.27 -12.56
N LYS A 35 28.82 15.47 -12.10
CA LYS A 35 29.26 16.10 -10.83
C LYS A 35 28.34 17.26 -10.45
N GLU A 36 28.34 17.66 -9.19
CA GLU A 36 27.63 18.85 -8.67
C GLU A 36 26.12 18.84 -8.97
N GLN A 37 25.50 17.66 -9.00
CA GLN A 37 24.05 17.49 -9.19
C GLN A 37 23.43 16.65 -8.06
N LEU A 38 22.10 16.62 -7.97
CA LEU A 38 21.40 15.75 -7.00
C LEU A 38 21.56 14.26 -7.34
N LEU A 39 21.59 13.96 -8.64
CA LEU A 39 21.77 12.62 -9.17
C LEU A 39 23.11 12.56 -9.92
N ILE A 40 24.17 12.21 -9.19
CA ILE A 40 25.53 12.17 -9.73
C ILE A 40 25.83 10.78 -10.29
N VAL A 41 26.16 10.71 -11.58
CA VAL A 41 26.71 9.50 -12.22
C VAL A 41 28.13 9.82 -12.67
N ASN A 42 29.12 9.40 -11.90
CA ASN A 42 30.53 9.73 -12.12
C ASN A 42 31.11 8.96 -13.32
N HIS A 43 30.75 9.36 -14.53
CA HIS A 43 31.13 8.67 -15.76
C HIS A 43 31.44 9.67 -16.88
N LYS A 44 32.54 9.48 -17.61
CA LYS A 44 33.04 10.44 -18.62
C LYS A 44 32.08 10.69 -19.78
N LYS A 45 31.23 9.70 -20.10
CA LYS A 45 30.19 9.81 -21.16
C LYS A 45 28.92 10.55 -20.70
N ILE A 46 28.79 10.85 -19.41
CA ILE A 46 27.70 11.66 -18.84
C ILE A 46 28.14 13.13 -18.85
N SER A 47 27.25 14.02 -19.29
CA SER A 47 27.50 15.47 -19.32
C SER A 47 27.30 16.08 -17.94
N ARG A 48 27.60 17.37 -17.77
CA ARG A 48 27.30 18.07 -16.51
C ARG A 48 25.79 18.08 -16.25
N ASP A 49 25.01 18.40 -17.27
CA ASP A 49 23.56 18.39 -17.27
C ASP A 49 23.13 17.45 -18.38
N HIS A 50 22.70 16.24 -18.02
CA HIS A 50 22.48 15.17 -18.98
C HIS A 50 21.01 15.00 -19.32
N VAL A 51 20.20 14.78 -18.29
CA VAL A 51 18.74 14.67 -18.37
C VAL A 51 18.13 15.24 -17.11
N ILE A 52 16.85 15.59 -17.17
CA ILE A 52 16.09 16.02 -15.99
C ILE A 52 14.94 15.05 -15.77
N PHE A 53 14.81 14.55 -14.54
CA PHE A 53 13.59 13.89 -14.08
C PHE A 53 12.67 14.95 -13.49
N ILE A 54 11.42 14.95 -13.91
CA ILE A 54 10.39 15.88 -13.45
C ILE A 54 9.30 15.03 -12.81
N VAL A 55 9.09 15.21 -11.52
CA VAL A 55 7.97 14.59 -10.82
C VAL A 55 6.86 15.61 -10.70
N ASP A 56 5.68 15.30 -11.24
CA ASP A 56 4.54 16.20 -11.16
C ASP A 56 4.18 16.47 -9.67
N SER A 57 3.44 17.56 -9.43
CA SER A 57 2.94 17.88 -8.09
C SER A 57 1.96 16.82 -7.59
N TYR A 58 1.79 16.75 -6.27
CA TYR A 58 0.86 15.82 -5.62
C TYR A 58 0.04 16.59 -4.60
N SER A 59 -1.26 16.69 -4.83
CA SER A 59 -2.18 17.50 -4.03
C SER A 59 -2.66 16.77 -2.77
N SER A 60 -3.32 17.50 -1.87
CA SER A 60 -3.98 16.92 -0.69
C SER A 60 -5.15 15.99 -1.07
N GLU A 61 -5.84 16.26 -2.19
CA GLU A 61 -6.89 15.40 -2.72
C GLU A 61 -6.32 14.05 -3.16
N ASP A 62 -5.15 14.07 -3.83
CA ASP A 62 -4.48 12.86 -4.30
C ASP A 62 -4.03 11.94 -3.16
N VAL A 63 -3.62 12.49 -2.00
CA VAL A 63 -3.21 11.73 -0.81
C VAL A 63 -4.31 10.76 -0.34
N THR A 64 -5.57 11.14 -0.49
CA THR A 64 -6.71 10.31 -0.06
C THR A 64 -7.19 9.32 -1.12
N ASN A 65 -6.56 9.29 -2.30
CA ASN A 65 -6.96 8.48 -3.44
C ASN A 65 -5.83 7.52 -3.88
N PRO A 66 -5.74 6.30 -3.29
CA PRO A 66 -4.60 5.38 -3.51
C PRO A 66 -4.28 4.97 -4.96
N PRO A 67 -5.25 4.89 -5.89
CA PRO A 67 -4.97 4.65 -7.31
C PRO A 67 -4.15 5.74 -8.00
N ILE A 68 -4.14 6.98 -7.48
CA ILE A 68 -3.47 8.09 -8.14
C ILE A 68 -1.98 8.10 -7.77
N ALA A 69 -1.14 7.95 -8.80
CA ALA A 69 0.29 8.21 -8.73
C ALA A 69 0.63 9.50 -9.51
N PRO A 70 1.52 10.37 -8.99
CA PRO A 70 2.03 11.51 -9.75
C PRO A 70 2.78 11.00 -10.98
N LYS A 71 2.74 11.73 -12.09
CA LYS A 71 3.52 11.35 -13.28
C LYS A 71 5.00 11.61 -13.05
N LEU A 72 5.84 10.73 -13.58
CA LEU A 72 7.28 10.92 -13.69
C LEU A 72 7.62 11.13 -15.15
N LYS A 73 8.35 12.20 -15.47
CA LYS A 73 8.80 12.49 -16.83
C LYS A 73 10.32 12.55 -16.87
N ILE A 74 10.90 12.13 -17.99
CA ILE A 74 12.30 12.39 -18.31
C ILE A 74 12.40 13.39 -19.46
N HIS A 75 13.25 14.39 -19.31
CA HIS A 75 13.50 15.41 -20.31
C HIS A 75 14.93 15.34 -20.84
N HIS A 76 15.09 15.36 -22.16
CA HIS A 76 16.38 15.26 -22.82
C HIS A 76 17.02 16.65 -23.01
N CYS A 77 17.91 17.02 -22.10
CA CYS A 77 18.51 18.37 -22.07
C CYS A 77 19.67 18.58 -23.05
N ARG A 78 20.15 17.54 -23.73
CA ARG A 78 21.35 17.63 -24.55
C ARG A 78 21.01 18.12 -25.94
N GLU A 79 21.89 18.94 -26.51
CA GLU A 79 21.85 19.33 -27.93
C GLU A 79 22.27 18.20 -28.88
N LYS A 80 22.89 17.13 -28.35
CA LYS A 80 23.38 15.97 -29.12
C LYS A 80 23.50 14.73 -28.26
N GLY A 81 23.26 13.56 -28.86
CA GLY A 81 23.36 12.26 -28.21
C GLY A 81 22.03 11.50 -28.23
N ASN A 82 22.07 10.23 -27.83
CA ASN A 82 20.88 9.38 -27.81
C ASN A 82 20.44 9.19 -26.35
N LEU A 83 19.16 9.41 -26.09
CA LEU A 83 18.47 9.02 -24.88
C LEU A 83 17.38 8.04 -25.29
N SER A 84 17.26 6.93 -24.56
CA SER A 84 16.18 5.97 -24.79
C SER A 84 15.74 5.33 -23.50
N VAL A 85 14.48 4.90 -23.46
CA VAL A 85 13.87 4.21 -22.33
C VAL A 85 13.50 2.82 -22.78
N THR A 86 13.94 1.80 -22.06
CA THR A 86 13.50 0.43 -22.27
C THR A 86 12.25 0.19 -21.43
N ARG A 87 11.15 -0.20 -22.09
CA ARG A 87 9.88 -0.58 -21.46
C ARG A 87 9.54 -2.01 -21.84
N GLY A 88 9.76 -2.95 -20.92
CA GLY A 88 9.65 -4.38 -21.23
C GLY A 88 10.61 -4.77 -22.36
N ALA A 89 10.08 -5.12 -23.53
CA ALA A 89 10.86 -5.47 -24.72
C ALA A 89 11.06 -4.30 -25.69
N GLU A 90 10.38 -3.17 -25.48
CA GLU A 90 10.41 -2.02 -26.38
C GLU A 90 11.51 -1.03 -26.00
N LEU A 91 12.13 -0.41 -27.01
CA LEU A 91 13.10 0.68 -26.84
C LEU A 91 12.49 1.97 -27.39
N LEU A 92 12.16 2.89 -26.49
CA LEU A 92 11.53 4.16 -26.80
C LEU A 92 12.60 5.26 -26.88
N PRO A 93 12.89 5.84 -28.06
CA PRO A 93 13.80 6.97 -28.15
C PRO A 93 13.17 8.23 -27.54
N VAL A 94 13.98 9.04 -26.87
CA VAL A 94 13.57 10.36 -26.35
C VAL A 94 14.28 11.44 -27.19
N GLU A 95 13.50 12.15 -27.99
CA GLU A 95 14.01 13.20 -28.86
C GLU A 95 14.67 14.33 -28.06
N ILE A 96 15.64 15.01 -28.69
CA ILE A 96 16.35 16.14 -28.09
C ILE A 96 15.35 17.26 -27.78
N GLY A 97 15.38 17.77 -26.55
CA GLY A 97 14.46 18.81 -26.08
C GLY A 97 13.03 18.29 -25.83
N ALA A 98 12.76 16.99 -26.03
CA ALA A 98 11.47 16.39 -25.73
C ALA A 98 11.45 15.78 -24.32
N SER A 99 10.23 15.48 -23.87
CA SER A 99 9.97 14.77 -22.62
C SER A 99 9.18 13.49 -22.89
N LEU A 100 9.44 12.45 -22.10
CA LEU A 100 8.72 11.19 -22.15
C LEU A 100 8.17 10.84 -20.74
N ASP A 101 6.91 10.43 -20.68
CA ASP A 101 6.30 9.90 -19.46
C ASP A 101 6.85 8.50 -19.15
N LEU A 102 7.42 8.35 -17.95
CA LEU A 102 7.97 7.11 -17.42
C LEU A 102 6.90 6.31 -16.66
N GLN A 103 7.06 4.99 -16.68
CA GLN A 103 6.22 4.01 -16.00
C GLN A 103 7.03 3.18 -15.00
N ASP A 104 6.33 2.52 -14.08
CA ASP A 104 6.96 1.55 -13.17
C ASP A 104 7.69 0.46 -13.96
N GLY A 105 8.94 0.20 -13.62
CA GLY A 105 9.78 -0.79 -14.28
C GLY A 105 10.53 -0.30 -15.52
N ASP A 106 10.30 0.94 -15.99
CA ASP A 106 11.07 1.51 -17.09
C ASP A 106 12.56 1.62 -16.73
N VAL A 107 13.44 1.43 -17.72
CA VAL A 107 14.90 1.56 -17.58
C VAL A 107 15.43 2.66 -18.49
N VAL A 108 16.17 3.62 -17.94
CA VAL A 108 16.65 4.80 -18.67
C VAL A 108 18.07 4.63 -19.20
N ASN A 109 18.22 4.47 -20.50
CA ASN A 109 19.52 4.32 -21.15
C ASN A 109 20.13 5.69 -21.49
N LEU A 110 21.04 6.16 -20.64
CA LEU A 110 21.70 7.47 -20.79
C LEU A 110 22.83 7.47 -21.84
N VAL A 111 23.48 6.33 -22.09
CA VAL A 111 24.67 6.26 -22.95
C VAL A 111 24.71 4.98 -23.77
N THR A 112 24.91 5.12 -25.09
CA THR A 112 25.08 3.99 -26.02
C THR A 112 26.41 3.26 -25.78
N GLY A 113 26.39 1.92 -25.76
CA GLY A 113 27.59 1.09 -25.64
C GLY A 113 28.25 1.08 -24.25
N VAL A 114 27.58 1.60 -23.23
CA VAL A 114 27.86 1.20 -21.84
C VAL A 114 26.85 0.10 -21.55
N THR A 115 27.30 -1.17 -21.58
CA THR A 115 26.47 -2.37 -21.38
C THR A 115 26.03 -2.53 -19.92
N VAL A 116 25.74 -1.42 -19.24
CA VAL A 116 25.06 -1.43 -17.96
C VAL A 116 23.59 -1.44 -18.32
N ARG A 117 23.01 -2.63 -18.40
CA ARG A 117 21.56 -2.89 -18.55
C ARG A 117 20.69 -2.29 -17.42
N TRP A 118 21.23 -1.37 -16.62
CA TRP A 118 20.76 -1.00 -15.28
C TRP A 118 20.93 0.49 -14.96
N PHE A 119 21.00 1.37 -15.95
CA PHE A 119 20.93 2.80 -15.64
C PHE A 119 19.48 3.17 -15.34
N GLY A 120 19.15 3.39 -14.06
CA GLY A 120 17.91 4.06 -13.67
C GLY A 120 16.66 3.22 -13.90
N SER A 121 16.56 2.03 -13.31
CA SER A 121 15.22 1.41 -13.18
C SER A 121 14.39 2.33 -12.30
N VAL A 122 13.33 2.88 -12.86
CA VAL A 122 12.37 3.65 -12.08
C VAL A 122 11.34 2.71 -11.50
N LYS A 123 11.03 2.89 -10.22
CA LYS A 123 10.06 2.05 -9.50
C LYS A 123 9.04 2.93 -8.81
N TRP A 124 7.77 2.64 -9.02
CA TRP A 124 6.69 3.17 -8.19
C TRP A 124 6.52 2.29 -6.96
N LEU A 125 7.06 2.74 -5.83
CA LEU A 125 6.78 2.11 -4.55
C LEU A 125 5.48 2.67 -3.98
N ARG A 126 4.43 1.87 -4.01
CA ARG A 126 3.16 2.21 -3.37
C ARG A 126 3.29 2.12 -1.85
N VAL A 127 2.95 3.21 -1.16
CA VAL A 127 2.81 3.24 0.30
C VAL A 127 1.47 3.87 0.62
N CYS A 128 0.53 3.03 1.03
CA CYS A 128 -0.79 3.40 1.47
C CYS A 128 -0.98 2.95 2.93
N CYS A 129 -1.22 3.92 3.80
CA CYS A 129 -1.40 3.76 5.23
C CYS A 129 -2.89 3.81 5.57
N PHE A 130 -3.41 2.75 6.17
CA PHE A 130 -4.73 2.75 6.79
C PHE A 130 -4.58 3.18 8.24
N ALA A 131 -5.18 4.32 8.58
CA ALA A 131 -5.20 4.85 9.94
C ALA A 131 -6.60 4.70 10.52
N THR A 132 -6.72 4.00 11.65
CA THR A 132 -8.01 3.88 12.33
C THR A 132 -8.36 5.18 13.03
N SER A 133 -9.57 5.70 12.81
CA SER A 133 -10.07 6.86 13.56
C SER A 133 -10.57 6.40 14.93
N VAL A 134 -10.03 6.97 16.01
CA VAL A 134 -10.48 6.67 17.37
C VAL A 134 -11.46 7.76 17.80
N ARG A 135 -12.73 7.39 18.03
CA ARG A 135 -13.80 8.30 18.51
C ARG A 135 -14.00 9.57 17.65
N GLY A 136 -14.04 9.40 16.32
CA GLY A 136 -14.22 10.52 15.38
C GLY A 136 -13.04 11.50 15.32
N ARG A 137 -11.93 11.20 15.99
CA ARG A 137 -10.65 11.89 15.78
C ARG A 137 -9.72 10.96 15.00
N PRO A 138 -9.15 11.41 13.87
CA PRO A 138 -8.14 10.61 13.19
C PRO A 138 -6.96 10.39 14.15
N SER A 139 -6.47 9.15 14.26
CA SER A 139 -5.35 8.79 15.15
C SER A 139 -4.06 9.51 14.77
N ILE A 140 -4.00 10.02 13.54
CA ILE A 140 -2.95 10.86 13.01
C ILE A 140 -3.60 12.23 12.79
N PRO A 141 -3.11 13.30 13.42
CA PRO A 141 -3.66 14.64 13.21
C PRO A 141 -3.77 14.93 11.71
N VAL A 142 -4.90 15.50 11.27
CA VAL A 142 -5.07 15.96 9.88
C VAL A 142 -3.92 16.90 9.51
N ASP A 143 -3.39 17.66 10.47
CA ASP A 143 -2.20 18.51 10.30
C ASP A 143 -0.92 17.74 9.93
N THR A 144 -0.76 16.47 10.34
CA THR A 144 0.35 15.60 9.88
C THR A 144 0.14 15.15 8.44
N CYS A 145 -1.12 14.96 8.02
CA CYS A 145 -1.49 14.67 6.63
C CYS A 145 -1.46 15.93 5.75
N ALA A 146 -1.65 17.12 6.33
CA ALA A 146 -1.49 18.41 5.66
C ALA A 146 -0.01 18.79 5.55
N ARG A 147 0.84 18.44 6.54
CA ARG A 147 2.31 18.49 6.41
C ARG A 147 2.81 17.73 5.18
N LEU A 148 2.14 16.62 4.85
CA LEU A 148 2.45 15.81 3.67
C LEU A 148 2.21 16.53 2.33
N GLY A 149 1.32 17.53 2.24
CA GLY A 149 0.93 18.18 0.98
C GLY A 149 1.17 19.70 0.90
N GLU A 150 1.02 20.44 1.99
CA GLU A 150 0.99 21.92 1.97
C GLU A 150 2.24 22.61 2.57
N TYR A 151 2.91 21.99 3.55
CA TYR A 151 4.04 22.62 4.25
C TYR A 151 5.40 22.01 3.89
N LEU A 152 5.43 20.83 3.29
CA LEU A 152 6.64 20.32 2.67
C LEU A 152 6.80 20.97 1.30
N PRO A 153 7.96 21.57 0.98
CA PRO A 153 8.19 22.10 -0.36
C PRO A 153 8.06 21.00 -1.43
N PHE A 154 8.25 19.73 -1.05
CA PHE A 154 8.16 18.56 -1.94
C PHE A 154 7.59 17.32 -1.18
N PRO A 155 6.33 16.89 -1.43
CA PRO A 155 5.69 15.73 -0.79
C PRO A 155 6.40 14.38 -1.04
N LEU A 156 6.18 13.41 -0.13
CA LEU A 156 6.66 12.02 -0.25
C LEU A 156 5.70 11.09 -1.02
N CYS A 157 4.57 11.55 -1.55
CA CYS A 157 3.53 10.73 -2.20
C CYS A 157 3.19 9.44 -1.42
N ILE A 158 2.69 9.63 -0.20
CA ILE A 158 2.17 8.58 0.68
C ILE A 158 0.65 8.75 0.72
N ASN A 159 -0.10 7.67 0.55
CA ASN A 159 -1.54 7.69 0.69
C ASN A 159 -1.95 7.41 2.14
N ILE A 160 -2.96 8.14 2.62
CA ILE A 160 -3.55 7.90 3.94
C ILE A 160 -5.05 7.73 3.75
N VAL A 161 -5.55 6.58 4.19
CA VAL A 161 -6.97 6.23 4.12
C VAL A 161 -7.52 5.93 5.51
N TYR A 162 -8.80 6.24 5.71
CA TYR A 162 -9.53 6.02 6.97
C TYR A 162 -10.60 4.93 6.84
N SER A 163 -10.69 4.31 5.67
CA SER A 163 -11.50 3.13 5.38
C SER A 163 -10.61 2.03 4.78
N CYS A 164 -11.08 0.79 4.84
CA CYS A 164 -10.34 -0.34 4.28
C CYS A 164 -10.27 -0.23 2.75
N TYR A 165 -9.08 0.05 2.22
CA TYR A 165 -8.84 0.13 0.77
C TYR A 165 -8.04 -1.09 0.26
N PRO A 166 -8.25 -1.56 -1.00
CA PRO A 166 -7.49 -2.69 -1.55
C PRO A 166 -5.99 -2.51 -1.52
N ASP A 167 -5.54 -1.29 -1.78
CA ASP A 167 -4.14 -0.97 -1.95
C ASP A 167 -3.41 -0.66 -0.64
N VAL A 168 -4.03 -0.90 0.52
CA VAL A 168 -3.42 -0.67 1.83
C VAL A 168 -2.19 -1.57 2.00
N THR A 169 -1.04 -0.93 2.21
CA THR A 169 0.23 -1.61 2.46
C THR A 169 0.57 -1.68 3.96
N HIS A 170 0.11 -0.69 4.73
CA HIS A 170 0.42 -0.53 6.14
C HIS A 170 -0.85 -0.21 6.92
N HIS A 171 -1.16 -0.96 7.97
CA HIS A 171 -2.21 -0.64 8.95
C HIS A 171 -1.54 -0.05 10.18
N LEU A 172 -1.86 1.21 10.47
CA LEU A 172 -1.35 1.96 11.61
C LEU A 172 -2.25 1.74 12.83
N THR A 173 -1.75 0.99 13.82
CA THR A 173 -2.47 0.68 15.07
C THR A 173 -1.51 0.53 16.25
N PRO A 174 -1.85 1.01 17.46
CA PRO A 174 -0.99 0.88 18.63
C PRO A 174 -0.89 -0.56 19.16
N ALA A 175 -1.89 -1.40 18.87
CA ALA A 175 -1.95 -2.77 19.38
C ALA A 175 -2.54 -3.77 18.38
N PHE A 176 -2.04 -5.01 18.43
CA PHE A 176 -2.69 -6.17 17.82
C PHE A 176 -3.96 -6.52 18.59
N SER A 177 -5.08 -6.62 17.90
CA SER A 177 -6.36 -7.04 18.46
C SER A 177 -7.15 -7.88 17.46
N ALA A 178 -8.02 -8.76 17.97
CA ALA A 178 -8.93 -9.53 17.14
C ALA A 178 -10.12 -8.63 16.73
N SER A 179 -9.94 -7.87 15.65
CA SER A 179 -10.97 -7.01 15.07
C SER A 179 -11.13 -7.29 13.58
N ALA A 180 -12.31 -7.00 13.04
CA ALA A 180 -12.58 -7.14 11.60
C ALA A 180 -11.61 -6.30 10.77
N LEU A 181 -11.32 -5.06 11.20
CA LEU A 181 -10.37 -4.16 10.52
C LEU A 181 -8.96 -4.75 10.42
N ILE A 182 -8.42 -5.31 11.51
CA ILE A 182 -7.10 -5.92 11.49
C ILE A 182 -7.12 -7.20 10.64
N ALA A 183 -8.15 -8.03 10.76
CA ALA A 183 -8.30 -9.21 9.93
C ALA A 183 -8.36 -8.86 8.43
N THR A 184 -9.07 -7.79 8.06
CA THR A 184 -9.11 -7.28 6.68
C THR A 184 -7.72 -6.88 6.20
N SER A 185 -6.92 -6.20 7.02
CA SER A 185 -5.53 -5.86 6.66
C SER A 185 -4.64 -7.10 6.51
N LEU A 186 -4.83 -8.13 7.33
CA LEU A 186 -4.10 -9.40 7.19
C LEU A 186 -4.45 -10.12 5.88
N LEU A 187 -5.72 -10.08 5.45
CA LEU A 187 -6.17 -10.62 4.17
C LEU A 187 -5.62 -9.85 2.97
N SER A 188 -5.29 -8.57 3.14
CA SER A 188 -4.58 -7.76 2.15
C SER A 188 -3.05 -7.93 2.17
N ALA A 189 -2.52 -8.83 3.02
CA ALA A 189 -1.09 -8.95 3.29
C ALA A 189 -0.44 -7.60 3.69
N SER A 190 -1.18 -6.72 4.38
CA SER A 190 -0.64 -5.44 4.86
C SER A 190 0.26 -5.66 6.07
N HIS A 191 1.32 -4.84 6.19
CA HIS A 191 2.10 -4.75 7.41
C HIS A 191 1.29 -4.05 8.50
N ILE A 192 1.32 -4.58 9.73
CA ILE A 192 0.69 -3.93 10.88
C ILE A 192 1.79 -3.30 11.72
N VAL A 193 1.80 -1.97 11.80
CA VAL A 193 2.82 -1.18 12.47
C VAL A 193 2.18 -0.12 13.36
N LYS A 194 2.92 0.41 14.32
CA LYS A 194 2.47 1.55 15.11
C LYS A 194 2.49 2.84 14.27
N PRO A 195 1.66 3.85 14.60
CA PRO A 195 1.66 5.14 13.91
C PRO A 195 3.04 5.82 13.81
N GLU A 196 3.91 5.62 14.80
CA GLU A 196 5.27 6.17 14.87
C GLU A 196 6.15 5.71 13.70
N TRP A 197 5.80 4.61 13.02
CA TRP A 197 6.48 4.22 11.78
C TRP A 197 6.33 5.27 10.69
N LEU A 198 5.11 5.82 10.54
CA LEU A 198 4.86 6.87 9.57
C LEU A 198 5.58 8.15 9.98
N ASP A 199 5.55 8.51 11.28
CA ASP A 199 6.27 9.68 11.78
C ASP A 199 7.78 9.59 11.48
N GLU A 200 8.39 8.42 11.64
CA GLU A 200 9.79 8.20 11.28
C GLU A 200 10.03 8.29 9.77
N LEU A 201 9.13 7.75 8.94
CA LEU A 201 9.22 7.89 7.48
C LEU A 201 9.17 9.36 7.04
N LEU A 202 8.27 10.16 7.63
CA LEU A 202 8.18 11.59 7.40
C LEU A 202 9.46 12.31 7.84
N ARG A 203 9.95 12.00 9.05
CA ARG A 203 11.19 12.55 9.58
C ARG A 203 12.39 12.26 8.67
N LEU A 204 12.52 11.03 8.15
CA LEU A 204 13.58 10.67 7.20
C LEU A 204 13.42 11.39 5.86
N GLY A 205 12.19 11.62 5.43
CA GLY A 205 11.88 12.45 4.27
C GLY A 205 12.24 13.93 4.45
N GLU A 206 12.41 14.41 5.68
CA GLU A 206 12.77 15.80 5.99
C GLU A 206 14.22 15.98 6.41
N LEU A 207 14.82 14.94 6.98
CA LEU A 207 16.17 14.98 7.54
C LEU A 207 17.20 15.35 6.47
N GLU A 208 17.70 16.57 6.52
CA GLU A 208 18.74 17.05 5.61
C GLU A 208 20.04 16.28 5.83
N VAL A 209 20.67 15.85 4.71
CA VAL A 209 21.99 15.24 4.70
C VAL A 209 22.94 16.19 3.95
N PRO A 210 24.12 16.51 4.53
CA PRO A 210 25.13 17.30 3.83
C PRO A 210 25.65 16.54 2.61
N THR A 211 25.30 16.99 1.41
CA THR A 211 25.80 16.46 0.13
C THR A 211 26.42 17.57 -0.72
N GLY A 212 27.67 17.92 -0.41
CA GLY A 212 28.37 18.99 -1.13
C GLY A 212 27.63 20.32 -1.04
N SER A 213 27.34 20.95 -2.19
CA SER A 213 26.66 22.24 -2.29
C SER A 213 25.13 22.16 -2.37
N MET A 214 24.55 20.96 -2.50
CA MET A 214 23.10 20.78 -2.64
C MET A 214 22.48 20.12 -1.42
N LYS A 215 21.33 20.64 -0.99
CA LYS A 215 20.51 20.06 0.07
C LYS A 215 19.73 18.87 -0.46
N THR A 216 20.02 17.68 0.09
CA THR A 216 19.23 16.46 -0.09
C THR A 216 18.69 16.01 1.25
N THR A 217 17.60 15.26 1.23
CA THR A 217 17.08 14.58 2.43
C THR A 217 17.59 13.15 2.51
N SER A 218 17.49 12.51 3.66
CA SER A 218 17.97 11.14 3.88
C SER A 218 17.46 10.17 2.82
N LEU A 219 16.15 10.21 2.50
CA LEU A 219 15.55 9.34 1.49
C LEU A 219 15.96 9.68 0.04
N GLU A 220 16.27 10.95 -0.25
CA GLU A 220 16.80 11.37 -1.56
C GLU A 220 18.29 11.02 -1.70
N HIS A 221 19.04 10.98 -0.59
CA HIS A 221 20.43 10.57 -0.59
C HIS A 221 20.55 9.06 -0.74
N ALA A 222 19.89 8.29 0.12
CA ALA A 222 19.84 6.84 0.12
C ALA A 222 18.48 6.37 0.62
N PHE A 223 17.69 5.77 -0.27
CA PHE A 223 16.35 5.34 0.08
C PHE A 223 16.38 4.10 0.98
N VAL A 224 16.06 4.30 2.27
CA VAL A 224 15.92 3.24 3.27
C VAL A 224 14.66 3.52 4.08
N LEU A 225 13.69 2.60 4.04
CA LEU A 225 12.48 2.70 4.85
C LEU A 225 12.76 2.38 6.33
N PRO A 226 11.98 2.94 7.27
CA PRO A 226 12.01 2.49 8.65
C PRO A 226 11.65 1.01 8.72
N ALA A 227 12.48 0.21 9.41
CA ALA A 227 12.23 -1.23 9.54
C ALA A 227 10.94 -1.49 10.35
N GLU A 228 9.95 -2.14 9.73
CA GLU A 228 8.62 -2.39 10.31
C GLU A 228 8.71 -3.19 11.62
N ALA A 229 9.71 -4.07 11.73
CA ALA A 229 9.98 -4.85 12.93
C ALA A 229 10.27 -4.00 14.18
N LYS A 230 10.84 -2.79 14.02
CA LYS A 230 11.10 -1.85 15.13
C LYS A 230 9.82 -1.15 15.61
N PHE A 231 8.78 -1.13 14.78
CA PHE A 231 7.52 -0.44 15.04
C PHE A 231 6.37 -1.44 15.20
N ARG A 232 6.64 -2.63 15.72
CA ARG A 232 5.60 -3.63 15.99
C ARG A 232 4.65 -3.15 17.10
N PRO A 233 3.32 -3.24 16.91
CA PRO A 233 2.34 -3.00 17.95
C PRO A 233 2.51 -3.97 19.15
N SER A 234 1.98 -3.58 20.31
CA SER A 234 1.88 -4.49 21.46
C SER A 234 0.69 -5.44 21.28
N PHE A 235 0.72 -6.63 21.89
CA PHE A 235 -0.45 -7.51 21.91
C PHE A 235 -1.51 -6.98 22.88
N SER A 236 -2.75 -6.87 22.44
CA SER A 236 -3.88 -6.59 23.34
C SER A 236 -3.95 -7.65 24.45
N PRO A 237 -4.29 -7.26 25.70
CA PRO A 237 -4.48 -8.21 26.78
C PRO A 237 -5.62 -9.21 26.48
N SER A 238 -6.61 -8.81 25.68
CA SER A 238 -7.76 -9.64 25.30
C SER A 238 -7.43 -10.74 24.28
N LEU A 239 -6.23 -10.74 23.68
CA LEU A 239 -5.85 -11.79 22.73
C LEU A 239 -5.57 -13.12 23.45
N PRO A 240 -6.03 -14.26 22.89
CA PRO A 240 -5.60 -15.57 23.34
C PRO A 240 -4.07 -15.73 23.26
N PRO A 241 -3.43 -16.46 24.20
CA PRO A 241 -1.97 -16.66 24.18
C PRO A 241 -1.44 -17.24 22.87
N THR A 242 -2.19 -18.13 22.23
CA THR A 242 -1.86 -18.73 20.93
C THR A 242 -1.75 -17.71 19.80
N MET A 243 -2.41 -16.57 19.93
CA MET A 243 -2.35 -15.47 18.97
C MET A 243 -1.29 -14.42 19.35
N LYS A 244 -0.61 -14.51 20.49
CA LYS A 244 0.45 -13.58 20.91
C LYS A 244 1.81 -13.95 20.31
N VAL A 245 1.82 -14.27 19.02
CA VAL A 245 3.00 -14.67 18.25
C VAL A 245 3.08 -13.79 17.02
N PHE A 246 4.17 -13.04 16.85
CA PHE A 246 4.27 -12.05 15.77
C PHE A 246 4.09 -12.64 14.37
N LYS A 247 4.58 -13.86 14.13
CA LYS A 247 4.45 -14.57 12.85
C LYS A 247 3.00 -14.69 12.36
N VAL A 248 2.04 -14.78 13.29
CA VAL A 248 0.60 -14.84 12.94
C VAL A 248 0.11 -13.54 12.31
N TRP A 249 0.75 -12.42 12.62
CA TRP A 249 0.34 -11.07 12.20
C TRP A 249 1.23 -10.47 11.11
N GLU A 250 2.25 -11.20 10.65
CA GLU A 250 3.09 -10.79 9.52
C GLU A 250 2.33 -10.95 8.20
N PRO A 251 2.63 -10.13 7.17
CA PRO A 251 2.11 -10.31 5.82
C PRO A 251 2.31 -11.74 5.32
N ASP A 252 1.28 -12.28 4.68
CA ASP A 252 1.29 -13.64 4.16
C ASP A 252 0.40 -13.70 2.91
N GLU A 253 1.02 -13.91 1.75
CA GLU A 253 0.32 -13.99 0.47
C GLU A 253 -0.66 -15.19 0.41
N ALA A 254 -0.47 -16.21 1.25
CA ALA A 254 -1.42 -17.32 1.36
C ALA A 254 -2.80 -16.88 1.90
N ARG A 255 -2.91 -15.67 2.45
CA ARG A 255 -4.17 -15.06 2.90
C ARG A 255 -4.90 -14.31 1.80
N LEU A 256 -4.26 -14.06 0.65
CA LEU A 256 -4.94 -13.48 -0.50
C LEU A 256 -6.03 -14.44 -0.95
N ASN A 257 -7.26 -13.93 -1.10
CA ASN A 257 -8.42 -14.73 -1.48
C ASN A 257 -8.70 -15.90 -0.50
N PHE A 258 -8.38 -15.75 0.80
CA PHE A 258 -8.54 -16.81 1.80
C PHE A 258 -9.96 -17.40 1.87
N PHE A 259 -10.96 -16.55 1.66
CA PHE A 259 -12.39 -16.91 1.64
C PHE A 259 -12.91 -17.27 0.24
N HIS A 260 -12.03 -17.45 -0.75
CA HIS A 260 -12.46 -17.86 -2.08
C HIS A 260 -13.24 -19.18 -2.03
N GLY A 261 -14.43 -19.16 -2.63
CA GLY A 261 -15.37 -20.28 -2.61
C GLY A 261 -16.19 -20.39 -1.32
N TYR A 262 -16.06 -19.50 -0.35
CA TYR A 262 -16.96 -19.43 0.80
C TYR A 262 -18.08 -18.41 0.57
N ARG A 263 -19.26 -18.73 1.10
CA ARG A 263 -20.39 -17.81 1.19
C ARG A 263 -20.81 -17.64 2.64
N PHE A 264 -20.83 -16.39 3.11
CA PHE A 264 -21.20 -16.03 4.46
C PHE A 264 -22.67 -15.62 4.53
N LEU A 265 -23.44 -16.23 5.42
CA LEU A 265 -24.80 -15.82 5.75
C LEU A 265 -24.76 -15.07 7.08
N PHE A 266 -24.99 -13.77 7.04
CA PHE A 266 -24.98 -12.94 8.24
C PHE A 266 -26.39 -12.78 8.78
N LEU A 267 -26.63 -13.23 10.01
CA LEU A 267 -27.92 -13.17 10.66
C LEU A 267 -28.00 -11.93 11.56
N GLY A 268 -29.06 -11.16 11.40
CA GLY A 268 -29.37 -10.04 12.29
C GLY A 268 -30.78 -9.49 12.09
N GLU A 269 -31.09 -8.41 12.79
CA GLU A 269 -32.35 -7.69 12.61
C GLU A 269 -32.40 -6.96 11.26
N LYS A 270 -33.62 -6.63 10.81
CA LYS A 270 -33.82 -5.89 9.56
C LYS A 270 -32.99 -4.60 9.54
N GLY A 271 -32.12 -4.43 8.54
CA GLY A 271 -31.25 -3.27 8.39
C GLY A 271 -29.99 -3.28 9.28
N ARG A 272 -29.77 -4.35 10.06
CA ARG A 272 -28.59 -4.59 10.89
C ARG A 272 -28.03 -6.00 10.69
N GLU A 273 -28.36 -6.62 9.57
CA GLU A 273 -27.94 -8.00 9.26
C GLU A 273 -26.42 -8.07 9.14
N VAL A 274 -25.78 -7.06 8.54
CA VAL A 274 -24.33 -7.08 8.29
C VAL A 274 -23.69 -5.73 8.56
N ASN A 275 -22.71 -5.71 9.48
CA ASN A 275 -21.82 -4.58 9.69
C ASN A 275 -20.91 -4.38 8.47
N MET A 276 -20.71 -3.13 8.03
CA MET A 276 -19.81 -2.76 6.93
C MET A 276 -18.40 -3.36 7.07
N GLU A 277 -17.83 -3.37 8.28
CA GLU A 277 -16.49 -3.93 8.50
C GLU A 277 -16.41 -5.44 8.19
N LEU A 278 -17.48 -6.18 8.48
CA LEU A 278 -17.57 -7.61 8.18
C LEU A 278 -17.82 -7.86 6.69
N LYS A 279 -18.57 -6.97 6.02
CA LYS A 279 -18.71 -7.02 4.55
C LYS A 279 -17.35 -6.85 3.88
N ASP A 280 -16.61 -5.82 4.29
CA ASP A 280 -15.30 -5.51 3.74
C ASP A 280 -14.30 -6.66 3.99
N LEU A 281 -14.35 -7.28 5.17
CA LEU A 281 -13.56 -8.46 5.51
C LEU A 281 -13.83 -9.63 4.56
N VAL A 282 -15.11 -9.97 4.36
CA VAL A 282 -15.49 -11.10 3.47
C VAL A 282 -15.09 -10.83 2.03
N VAL A 283 -15.41 -9.62 1.53
CA VAL A 283 -15.08 -9.22 0.15
C VAL A 283 -13.57 -9.19 -0.06
N ARG A 284 -12.79 -8.68 0.92
CA ARG A 284 -11.33 -8.65 0.84
C ARG A 284 -10.73 -10.04 0.77
N GLY A 285 -11.29 -10.99 1.50
CA GLY A 285 -10.91 -12.39 1.42
C GLY A 285 -11.40 -13.10 0.16
N GLY A 286 -12.08 -12.43 -0.78
CA GLY A 286 -12.61 -13.05 -2.00
C GLY A 286 -13.85 -13.93 -1.79
N GLY A 287 -14.54 -13.75 -0.65
CA GLY A 287 -15.78 -14.46 -0.32
C GLY A 287 -17.03 -13.74 -0.80
N GLU A 288 -18.15 -14.46 -0.80
CA GLU A 288 -19.49 -13.91 -1.03
C GLU A 288 -20.22 -13.74 0.30
N TYR A 289 -21.16 -12.80 0.39
CA TYR A 289 -22.03 -12.69 1.55
C TYR A 289 -23.49 -12.42 1.20
N GLU A 290 -24.38 -12.76 2.13
CA GLU A 290 -25.80 -12.43 2.09
C GLU A 290 -26.29 -12.17 3.52
N GLY A 291 -27.19 -11.19 3.68
CA GLY A 291 -27.82 -10.88 4.96
C GLY A 291 -29.15 -11.62 5.11
N PHE A 292 -29.40 -12.16 6.30
CA PHE A 292 -30.66 -12.79 6.65
C PHE A 292 -31.30 -12.08 7.84
N ASN A 293 -32.51 -11.55 7.61
CA ASN A 293 -33.31 -10.96 8.67
C ASN A 293 -33.96 -12.07 9.51
N ILE A 294 -33.60 -12.14 10.79
CA ILE A 294 -34.11 -13.13 11.76
C ILE A 294 -35.64 -13.08 11.94
N GLY A 295 -36.27 -11.93 11.71
CA GLY A 295 -37.73 -11.79 11.76
C GLY A 295 -38.48 -12.60 10.68
N ASN A 296 -37.76 -13.15 9.70
CA ASN A 296 -38.33 -14.04 8.68
C ASN A 296 -38.67 -15.45 9.20
N GLY A 297 -38.17 -15.84 10.38
CA GLY A 297 -38.46 -17.12 11.01
C GLY A 297 -37.80 -18.34 10.37
N ARG A 298 -37.96 -19.50 11.04
CA ARG A 298 -37.29 -20.77 10.73
C ARG A 298 -37.52 -21.29 9.31
N ALA A 299 -38.76 -21.24 8.81
CA ALA A 299 -39.08 -21.77 7.49
C ALA A 299 -38.30 -21.07 6.35
N LYS A 300 -38.15 -19.73 6.44
CA LYS A 300 -37.34 -18.96 5.50
C LYS A 300 -35.83 -19.17 5.71
N TRP A 301 -35.41 -19.42 6.95
CA TRP A 301 -34.02 -19.77 7.26
C TRP A 301 -33.64 -21.09 6.59
N HIS A 302 -34.44 -22.14 6.76
CA HIS A 302 -34.26 -23.42 6.09
C HIS A 302 -34.17 -23.26 4.56
N GLN A 303 -35.10 -22.52 3.95
CA GLN A 303 -35.05 -22.25 2.50
C GLN A 303 -33.77 -21.53 2.06
N THR A 304 -33.27 -20.59 2.88
CA THR A 304 -32.02 -19.87 2.61
C THR A 304 -30.82 -20.80 2.68
N LEU A 305 -30.76 -21.68 3.69
CA LEU A 305 -29.72 -22.69 3.83
C LEU A 305 -29.71 -23.64 2.64
N VAL A 306 -30.86 -24.25 2.29
CA VAL A 306 -30.98 -25.17 1.16
C VAL A 306 -30.57 -24.49 -0.15
N LYS A 307 -31.03 -23.25 -0.40
CA LYS A 307 -30.61 -22.47 -1.57
C LYS A 307 -29.12 -22.17 -1.57
N GLY A 308 -28.56 -21.83 -0.40
CA GLY A 308 -27.14 -21.54 -0.22
C GLY A 308 -26.28 -22.76 -0.55
N VAL A 309 -26.62 -23.93 0.02
CA VAL A 309 -25.95 -25.21 -0.24
C VAL A 309 -26.04 -25.58 -1.72
N ASN A 310 -27.23 -25.51 -2.32
CA ASN A 310 -27.41 -25.82 -3.75
C ASN A 310 -26.63 -24.87 -4.67
N ARG A 311 -26.51 -23.59 -4.29
CA ARG A 311 -25.80 -22.57 -5.07
C ARG A 311 -24.27 -22.64 -4.93
N ILE A 312 -23.77 -23.23 -3.86
CA ILE A 312 -22.34 -23.50 -3.69
C ILE A 312 -21.89 -24.54 -4.74
N GLY A 313 -22.76 -25.47 -5.12
CA GLY A 313 -22.41 -26.50 -6.11
C GLY A 313 -21.27 -27.40 -5.59
N ALA A 314 -20.70 -28.24 -6.45
CA ALA A 314 -19.59 -29.12 -6.07
C ALA A 314 -18.24 -28.39 -5.90
N ASP A 315 -18.10 -27.18 -6.49
CA ASP A 315 -16.80 -26.52 -6.67
C ASP A 315 -16.50 -25.41 -5.62
N LYS A 316 -17.46 -25.02 -4.78
CA LYS A 316 -17.26 -24.01 -3.72
C LYS A 316 -17.04 -24.67 -2.35
N LYS A 317 -16.23 -24.02 -1.50
CA LYS A 317 -15.73 -24.58 -0.23
C LYS A 317 -16.78 -24.70 0.88
N GLY A 318 -17.77 -23.81 0.95
CA GLY A 318 -18.84 -23.95 1.93
C GLY A 318 -19.69 -22.71 2.25
N LEU A 319 -20.77 -22.96 2.99
CA LEU A 319 -21.70 -21.96 3.53
C LEU A 319 -21.37 -21.73 5.00
N VAL A 320 -21.23 -20.47 5.43
CA VAL A 320 -20.86 -20.13 6.81
C VAL A 320 -21.88 -19.17 7.40
N PRO A 321 -22.79 -19.64 8.27
CA PRO A 321 -23.65 -18.78 9.07
C PRO A 321 -22.85 -18.03 10.13
N VAL A 322 -23.07 -16.72 10.24
CA VAL A 322 -22.39 -15.83 11.17
C VAL A 322 -23.43 -14.97 11.89
N ALA A 323 -23.36 -14.95 13.22
CA ALA A 323 -24.23 -14.12 14.03
C ALA A 323 -23.55 -13.67 15.32
N SER A 324 -24.04 -12.58 15.90
CA SER A 324 -23.72 -12.20 17.28
C SER A 324 -24.69 -12.89 18.22
N GLU A 325 -24.19 -13.79 19.07
CA GLU A 325 -25.00 -14.53 20.03
C GLU A 325 -25.80 -13.59 20.95
N SER A 326 -25.16 -12.56 21.50
CA SER A 326 -25.83 -11.59 22.37
C SER A 326 -26.93 -10.80 21.67
N ALA A 327 -26.72 -10.46 20.39
CA ALA A 327 -27.73 -9.78 19.59
C ALA A 327 -28.93 -10.71 19.33
N LEU A 328 -28.68 -11.96 18.93
CA LEU A 328 -29.74 -12.93 18.68
C LEU A 328 -30.54 -13.27 19.93
N LEU A 329 -29.87 -13.50 21.07
CA LEU A 329 -30.54 -13.75 22.34
C LEU A 329 -31.47 -12.61 22.74
N THR A 330 -31.06 -11.37 22.49
CA THR A 330 -31.87 -10.19 22.78
C THR A 330 -33.09 -10.09 21.86
N SER A 331 -32.91 -10.38 20.57
CA SER A 331 -33.97 -10.18 19.57
C SER A 331 -35.02 -11.29 19.50
N ILE A 332 -34.62 -12.56 19.66
CA ILE A 332 -35.52 -13.72 19.48
C ILE A 332 -35.62 -14.65 20.69
N GLY A 333 -34.78 -14.45 21.71
CA GLY A 333 -34.72 -15.32 22.87
C GLY A 333 -33.98 -16.63 22.62
N LYS A 334 -33.66 -17.34 23.71
CA LYS A 334 -32.83 -18.56 23.68
C LYS A 334 -33.47 -19.72 22.92
N GLU A 335 -34.74 -20.00 23.15
CA GLU A 335 -35.44 -21.14 22.52
C GLU A 335 -35.42 -21.05 20.99
N LYS A 336 -35.76 -19.87 20.43
CA LYS A 336 -35.74 -19.66 18.98
C LYS A 336 -34.33 -19.67 18.40
N LEU A 337 -33.33 -19.22 19.18
CA LEU A 337 -31.94 -19.32 18.77
C LEU A 337 -31.52 -20.79 18.65
N ASP A 338 -31.86 -21.61 19.65
CA ASP A 338 -31.56 -23.04 19.65
C ASP A 338 -32.21 -23.74 18.44
N GLU A 339 -33.46 -23.39 18.08
CA GLU A 339 -34.11 -23.89 16.86
C GLU A 339 -33.34 -23.56 15.57
N LEU A 340 -32.81 -22.33 15.44
CA LEU A 340 -32.03 -21.94 14.27
C LEU A 340 -30.66 -22.63 14.21
N VAL A 341 -30.05 -22.88 15.37
CA VAL A 341 -28.77 -23.59 15.49
C VAL A 341 -28.94 -25.07 15.14
N GLU A 342 -30.00 -25.71 15.62
CA GLU A 342 -30.37 -27.08 15.23
C GLU A 342 -30.55 -27.19 13.72
N GLU A 343 -31.32 -26.28 13.12
CA GLU A 343 -31.56 -26.23 11.66
C GLU A 343 -30.28 -26.01 10.85
N THR A 344 -29.28 -25.35 11.42
CA THR A 344 -28.00 -25.11 10.76
C THR A 344 -27.12 -26.37 10.74
N LYS A 345 -27.33 -27.27 11.70
CA LYS A 345 -26.55 -28.52 11.85
C LYS A 345 -27.16 -29.71 11.09
N SER A 346 -28.46 -29.65 10.79
CA SER A 346 -29.21 -30.69 10.06
C SER A 346 -28.92 -30.66 8.57
#